data_AF-A0A854WFV2-F1
#
_entry.id   AF-A0A854WFV2-F1
#
_cell.length_a   1.000
_cell.length_b   1.000
_cell.length_c   1.000
_cell.angle_alpha   90.00
_cell.angle_beta   90.00
_cell.angle_gamma   90.00
#
_symmetry.space_group_name_H-M   'P 1'
#
loop_
_entity.id
_entity.type
_entity.pdbx_description
1 polymer ?
#
loop_
_entity_poly.entity_id
_entity_poly.type
_entity_poly.pdbx_seq_one_letter_code
_entity_poly.pdbx_strand_id
1 'polypeptide(L)' 'MKLNTVYSKQEFNKIHKFMPSWNYDEEYTDEEIDSFDEEIEDVLDSSGYITEDGIFLTNMIDKLRTIPEYWG' A
#
# COMPACT_ATOMS: atom_id res chain seq x y z
N MET A 1 5.13 10.89 5.76
CA MET A 1 3.72 10.75 5.37
C MET A 1 3.00 9.73 6.23
N LYS A 2 1.69 9.89 6.48
CA LYS A 2 0.86 8.88 7.15
C LYS A 2 0.03 8.06 6.17
N LEU A 3 -0.12 6.76 6.43
CA LEU A 3 -0.98 5.91 5.57
C LEU A 3 -2.46 6.31 5.64
N ASN A 4 -2.91 6.93 6.73
CA ASN A 4 -4.26 7.47 6.86
C ASN A 4 -4.58 8.66 5.94
N THR A 5 -3.57 9.26 5.29
CA THR A 5 -3.79 10.27 4.24
C THR A 5 -3.95 9.66 2.85
N VAL A 6 -3.65 8.37 2.68
CA VAL A 6 -3.69 7.64 1.40
C VAL A 6 -4.89 6.68 1.37
N TYR A 7 -5.06 5.92 2.44
CA TYR A 7 -6.06 4.85 2.55
C TYR A 7 -7.14 5.20 3.54
N SER A 8 -8.37 4.77 3.26
CA SER A 8 -9.40 4.70 4.29
C SER A 8 -9.08 3.62 5.32
N LYS A 9 -9.68 3.72 6.51
CA LYS A 9 -9.48 2.71 7.57
C LYS A 9 -9.89 1.31 7.13
N GLN A 10 -10.92 1.18 6.29
CA GLN A 10 -11.38 -0.11 5.79
C GLN A 10 -10.37 -0.75 4.83
N GLU A 11 -9.80 0.05 3.93
CA GLU A 11 -8.75 -0.37 3.01
C GLU A 11 -7.50 -0.75 3.78
N PHE A 12 -7.08 0.08 4.74
CA PHE A 12 -5.95 -0.23 5.61
C PHE A 12 -6.14 -1.55 6.35
N ASN A 13 -7.30 -1.78 6.96
CA ASN A 13 -7.56 -3.05 7.65
C ASN A 13 -7.52 -4.26 6.72
N LYS A 14 -7.80 -4.10 5.42
CA LYS A 14 -7.68 -5.18 4.44
C LYS A 14 -6.23 -5.38 4.02
N ILE A 15 -5.49 -4.32 3.69
CA ILE A 15 -4.08 -4.43 3.28
C ILE A 15 -3.15 -4.86 4.43
N HIS A 16 -3.46 -4.47 5.66
CA HIS A 16 -2.70 -4.84 6.87
C HIS A 16 -2.73 -6.35 7.16
N LYS A 17 -3.63 -7.11 6.54
CA LYS A 17 -3.59 -8.58 6.60
C LYS A 17 -2.37 -9.14 5.85
N PHE A 18 -1.92 -8.43 4.84
CA PHE A 18 -0.73 -8.74 4.04
C PHE A 18 0.51 -8.03 4.60
N MET A 19 0.33 -6.79 5.09
CA MET A 19 1.38 -5.94 5.64
C MET A 19 1.20 -5.68 7.15
N PRO A 20 1.47 -6.67 8.01
CA PRO A 20 1.21 -6.55 9.45
C PRO A 20 2.18 -5.62 10.17
N SER A 21 3.28 -5.20 9.53
CA SER A 21 4.24 -4.23 10.06
C SER A 21 3.79 -2.78 9.89
N TRP A 22 2.81 -2.52 9.02
CA TRP A 22 2.36 -1.16 8.72
C TRP A 22 1.47 -0.60 9.82
N ASN A 23 1.49 0.70 10.00
CA ASN A 23 0.73 1.41 11.01
C ASN A 23 0.00 2.59 10.40
N TYR A 24 -1.31 2.65 10.65
CA TYR A 24 -2.20 3.58 9.96
C TYR A 24 -1.91 5.05 10.27
N ASP A 25 -1.54 5.34 11.52
CA ASP A 25 -1.42 6.70 12.06
C ASP A 25 0.04 7.15 12.27
N GLU A 26 0.98 6.26 11.95
CA GLU A 26 2.42 6.49 12.00
C GLU A 26 2.89 7.38 10.85
N GLU A 27 3.93 8.18 11.12
CA GLU A 27 4.55 9.05 10.14
C GLU A 27 5.77 8.34 9.57
N TYR A 28 5.73 8.00 8.28
CA TYR A 28 6.79 7.34 7.54
C TYR A 28 7.66 8.34 6.79
N THR A 29 8.92 7.99 6.61
CA THR A 29 9.84 8.69 5.71
C THR A 29 9.56 8.35 4.26
N ASP A 30 10.18 9.11 3.34
CA ASP A 30 9.93 8.90 1.93
C ASP A 30 10.43 7.54 1.44
N GLU A 31 11.61 7.14 1.91
CA GLU A 31 12.22 5.84 1.60
C GLU A 31 11.36 4.66 2.11
N GLU A 32 10.66 4.83 3.23
CA GLU A 32 9.72 3.83 3.75
C GLU A 32 8.47 3.72 2.87
N ILE A 33 7.94 4.85 2.38
CA ILE A 33 6.81 4.85 1.44
C ILE A 33 7.20 4.20 0.10
N ASP A 34 8.42 4.42 -0.38
CA ASP A 34 8.92 3.74 -1.59
C ASP A 34 9.05 2.22 -1.36
N SER A 35 9.55 1.82 -0.18
CA SER A 35 9.64 0.39 0.17
C SER A 35 8.27 -0.29 0.23
N PHE A 36 7.23 0.44 0.59
CA PHE A 36 5.86 -0.08 0.62
C PHE A 36 5.31 -0.43 -0.76
N ASP A 37 5.73 0.29 -1.80
CA ASP A 37 5.38 -0.02 -3.18
C ASP A 37 5.93 -1.41 -3.58
N GLU A 38 7.21 -1.65 -3.30
CA GLU A 38 7.88 -2.93 -3.53
C GLU A 38 7.23 -4.07 -2.72
N GLU A 39 6.92 -3.84 -1.45
CA GLU A 39 6.25 -4.85 -0.61
C GLU A 39 4.90 -5.27 -1.21
N ILE A 40 4.07 -4.32 -1.66
CA ILE A 40 2.77 -4.67 -2.26
C ILE A 40 2.97 -5.45 -3.57
N GLU A 41 3.95 -5.08 -4.40
CA GLU A 41 4.26 -5.82 -5.63
C GLU A 41 4.68 -7.26 -5.34
N ASP A 42 5.53 -7.50 -4.34
CA ASP A 42 5.95 -8.85 -3.93
C ASP A 42 4.76 -9.74 -3.52
N VAL A 43 3.81 -9.17 -2.76
CA VAL A 43 2.60 -9.89 -2.36
C VAL A 43 1.67 -10.10 -3.55
N LEU A 44 1.56 -9.12 -4.44
CA LEU A 44 0.74 -9.20 -5.65
C LEU A 44 1.24 -10.31 -6.60
N ASP A 45 2.55 -10.41 -6.80
CA ASP A 45 3.19 -11.47 -7.58
C ASP A 45 2.91 -12.85 -6.99
N SER A 46 2.92 -12.95 -5.67
CA SER A 46 2.62 -14.19 -4.94
C SER A 46 1.13 -14.57 -4.98
N SER A 47 0.24 -13.57 -4.94
CA SER A 47 -1.22 -13.76 -4.84
C SER A 47 -1.91 -13.88 -6.20
N GLY A 48 -1.29 -13.35 -7.26
CA GLY A 48 -1.80 -13.35 -8.62
C GLY A 48 -2.77 -12.20 -8.92
N TYR A 49 -2.46 -11.44 -9.97
CA TYR A 49 -3.13 -10.20 -10.41
C TYR A 49 -4.64 -10.26 -10.68
N ILE A 50 -5.18 -11.44 -11.03
CA ILE A 50 -6.59 -11.60 -11.39
C ILE A 50 -7.47 -12.07 -10.22
N THR A 51 -6.88 -12.33 -9.05
CA THR A 51 -7.63 -12.72 -7.85
C THR A 51 -8.29 -11.50 -7.20
N GLU A 52 -9.26 -11.70 -6.32
CA GLU A 52 -9.88 -10.58 -5.59
C GLU A 52 -8.85 -9.80 -4.77
N ASP A 53 -7.90 -10.51 -4.15
CA ASP A 53 -6.81 -9.89 -3.40
C ASP A 53 -5.81 -9.21 -4.34
N GLY A 54 -5.46 -9.82 -5.48
CA GLY A 54 -4.60 -9.21 -6.48
C GLY A 54 -5.17 -7.89 -7.02
N ILE A 55 -6.44 -7.88 -7.42
CA ILE A 55 -7.14 -6.67 -7.87
C ILE A 55 -7.15 -5.62 -6.76
N PHE A 56 -7.38 -6.02 -5.51
CA PHE A 56 -7.33 -5.11 -4.39
C PHE A 56 -5.94 -4.50 -4.20
N LEU A 57 -4.87 -5.31 -4.22
CA LEU A 57 -3.48 -4.86 -4.04
C LEU A 57 -3.03 -3.94 -5.19
N THR A 58 -3.39 -4.24 -6.44
CA THR A 58 -3.14 -3.34 -7.58
C THR A 58 -3.76 -1.96 -7.33
N ASN A 59 -5.00 -1.89 -6.85
CA ASN A 59 -5.63 -0.61 -6.53
C ASN A 59 -4.93 0.13 -5.37
N MET A 60 -4.33 -0.59 -4.43
CA MET A 60 -3.60 0.03 -3.30
C MET A 60 -2.26 0.61 -3.73
N ILE A 61 -1.53 -0.08 -4.62
CA ILE A 61 -0.32 0.44 -5.27
C ILE A 61 -0.66 1.70 -6.05
N ASP A 62 -1.70 1.67 -6.90
CA ASP A 62 -2.07 2.83 -7.71
C ASP A 62 -2.36 4.06 -6.83
N LYS A 63 -3.06 3.87 -5.71
CA LYS A 63 -3.30 4.95 -4.75
C LYS A 63 -2.02 5.50 -4.14
N LEU A 64 -1.08 4.63 -3.76
CA LEU A 64 0.23 5.04 -3.24
C LEU A 64 0.99 5.86 -4.29
N ARG A 65 0.97 5.42 -5.55
CA ARG A 65 1.65 6.08 -6.68
C ARG A 65 1.02 7.39 -7.12
N THR A 66 -0.26 7.60 -6.83
CA THR A 66 -0.94 8.87 -7.15
C THR A 66 -0.63 10.01 -6.18
N ILE A 67 0.19 9.77 -5.15
CA ILE A 67 0.61 10.80 -4.20
C ILE A 67 1.58 11.75 -4.92
N PRO A 68 1.18 13.02 -5.18
CA PRO A 68 1.94 13.92 -6.05
C PRO A 68 3.33 14.29 -5.53
N GLU A 69 3.57 14.12 -4.22
CA GLU A 69 4.81 14.51 -3.55
C GLU A 69 5.97 13.53 -3.78
N TYR A 70 5.69 12.33 -4.32
CA TYR A 70 6.66 11.23 -4.39
C TYR A 70 7.10 10.86 -5.80
N TRP A 71 6.22 10.99 -6.78
CA TRP A 71 6.47 10.50 -8.14
C TRP A 71 6.66 11.63 -9.17
N GLY A 72 6.93 12.85 -8.67
CA GLY A 72 7.09 14.09 -9.43
C GLY A 72 8.51 14.61 -9.48
#